data_AF-A0A3C0VZV7-F1
#
_entry.id   AF-A0A3C0VZV7-F1
#
_cell.length_a   1.000
_cell.length_b   1.000
_cell.length_c   1.000
_cell.angle_alpha   90.00
_cell.angle_beta   90.00
_cell.angle_gamma   90.00
#
_symmetry.space_group_name_H-M   'P 1'
#
loop_
_entity.id
_entity.type
_entity.pdbx_description
1 polymer ?
#
loop_
_entity_poly.entity_id
_entity_poly.type
_entity_poly.pdbx_seq_one_letter_code
_entity_poly.pdbx_strand_id
1 'polypeptide(L)'
;LNWDDNAYIATEGYLDIDYFDKNEIPQSATHRYRPEDGVSTAPALDLDREPFISAGGKDKGVYDYGIAEIEEGEWLNYTRTFPKGDFIVYLRQAQFSIEKAVATLERVTGATDEEDQTTEVLGSFIGSESGVEYRNVLLTNEDGTEPVVLSLGGKDTLRLVHHTTDANDQYLKQNYLVFVRYEKPTVELQVSDSVQGPYKTDAGASIDEVARTITLGQAGATQFYRLSGVAAKITDIRLADGKVILSYE
;
A
#
# COMPACT_ATOMS: atom_id res chain seq x y z
N LEU A 1 14.66 -22.05 -20.02
CA LEU A 1 13.52 -21.47 -19.28
C LEU A 1 13.31 -22.33 -18.05
N ASN A 2 13.56 -21.77 -16.86
CA ASN A 2 13.33 -22.48 -15.60
C ASN A 2 11.84 -22.32 -15.30
N TRP A 3 11.09 -23.40 -15.42
CA TRP A 3 9.67 -23.45 -15.09
C TRP A 3 9.58 -23.82 -13.61
N ASP A 4 9.44 -22.82 -12.73
CA ASP A 4 9.01 -23.06 -11.36
C ASP A 4 7.47 -23.06 -11.32
N ASP A 5 6.87 -23.92 -10.49
CA ASP A 5 5.41 -24.12 -10.38
C ASP A 5 4.63 -22.85 -9.95
N ASN A 6 5.32 -21.77 -9.58
CA ASN A 6 4.72 -20.46 -9.25
C ASN A 6 5.14 -19.34 -10.22
N ALA A 7 5.78 -19.68 -11.34
CA ALA A 7 6.15 -18.71 -12.37
C ALA A 7 4.95 -18.49 -13.30
N TYR A 8 4.57 -17.22 -13.48
CA TYR A 8 3.55 -16.81 -14.46
C TYR A 8 4.14 -16.62 -15.87
N ILE A 9 5.37 -17.06 -16.10
CA ILE A 9 6.03 -16.93 -17.39
C ILE A 9 5.24 -17.67 -18.46
N ALA A 10 4.95 -17.00 -19.58
CA ALA A 10 4.14 -17.53 -20.68
C ALA A 10 2.74 -18.06 -20.27
N THR A 11 2.19 -17.57 -19.16
CA THR A 11 0.77 -17.76 -18.82
C THR A 11 -0.04 -16.58 -19.33
N GLU A 12 -1.32 -16.78 -19.64
CA GLU A 12 -2.24 -15.75 -20.16
C GLU A 12 -3.38 -15.54 -19.14
N GLY A 13 -3.81 -14.29 -18.97
CA GLY A 13 -5.07 -13.97 -18.31
C GLY A 13 -6.24 -14.03 -19.29
N TYR A 14 -7.46 -14.05 -18.76
CA TYR A 14 -8.68 -13.90 -19.55
C TYR A 14 -9.07 -12.42 -19.65
N LEU A 15 -9.26 -11.92 -20.87
CA LEU A 15 -9.81 -10.59 -21.12
C LEU A 15 -11.18 -10.44 -20.42
N ASP A 16 -11.45 -9.26 -19.88
CA ASP A 16 -12.65 -8.91 -19.10
C ASP A 16 -12.83 -9.66 -17.77
N ILE A 17 -11.93 -10.60 -17.43
CA ILE A 17 -11.93 -11.30 -16.15
C ILE A 17 -10.68 -10.99 -15.32
N ASP A 18 -9.48 -11.20 -15.88
CA ASP A 18 -8.20 -10.96 -15.22
C ASP A 18 -7.65 -9.57 -15.54
N TYR A 19 -7.93 -9.05 -16.73
CA TYR A 19 -7.53 -7.72 -17.18
C TYR A 19 -8.48 -7.17 -18.25
N PHE A 20 -8.43 -5.87 -18.46
CA PHE A 20 -8.93 -5.23 -19.68
C PHE A 20 -7.84 -4.40 -20.29
N ASP A 21 -7.58 -4.66 -21.57
CA ASP A 21 -6.57 -4.00 -22.40
C ASP A 21 -7.27 -3.59 -23.70
N LYS A 22 -6.98 -2.38 -24.19
CA LYS A 22 -7.61 -1.86 -25.41
C LYS A 22 -6.92 -2.34 -26.68
N ASN A 23 -5.71 -2.87 -26.58
CA ASN A 23 -4.99 -3.38 -27.73
C ASN A 23 -5.51 -4.77 -28.08
N GLU A 24 -6.34 -4.84 -29.13
CA GLU A 24 -6.98 -6.07 -29.61
C GLU A 24 -6.00 -7.15 -30.13
N ILE A 25 -4.69 -6.84 -30.26
CA ILE A 25 -3.69 -7.74 -30.85
C ILE A 25 -2.54 -7.97 -29.87
N PRO A 26 -2.28 -9.22 -29.45
CA PRO A 26 -1.11 -9.57 -28.64
C PRO A 26 0.20 -9.15 -29.32
N GLN A 27 0.95 -8.24 -28.69
CA GLN A 27 2.24 -7.74 -29.21
C GLN A 27 3.38 -8.67 -28.73
N SER A 28 3.42 -9.91 -29.24
CA SER A 28 4.39 -10.93 -28.77
C SER A 28 5.87 -10.54 -28.84
N ALA A 29 6.22 -9.55 -29.68
CA ALA A 29 7.59 -9.07 -29.82
C ALA A 29 8.09 -8.23 -28.63
N THR A 30 7.20 -7.59 -27.86
CA THR A 30 7.55 -6.75 -26.71
C THR A 30 7.36 -7.48 -25.37
N HIS A 31 6.46 -8.48 -25.30
CA HIS A 31 6.02 -9.13 -24.05
C HIS A 31 6.92 -10.30 -23.61
N ARG A 32 8.23 -10.08 -23.40
CA ARG A 32 9.18 -11.18 -23.12
C ARG A 32 8.84 -12.06 -21.90
N TYR A 33 8.07 -11.57 -20.93
CA TYR A 33 7.67 -12.34 -19.74
C TYR A 33 6.36 -13.11 -19.94
N ARG A 34 5.38 -12.54 -20.63
CA ARG A 34 4.09 -13.17 -20.97
C ARG A 34 3.75 -12.93 -22.45
N PRO A 35 4.42 -13.63 -23.39
CA PRO A 35 4.41 -13.27 -24.82
C PRO A 35 3.03 -13.26 -25.49
N GLU A 36 2.12 -14.08 -25.01
CA GLU A 36 0.77 -14.23 -25.58
C GLU A 36 -0.31 -13.55 -24.72
N ASP A 37 0.07 -12.94 -23.60
CA ASP A 37 -0.87 -12.21 -22.75
C ASP A 37 -1.12 -10.81 -23.35
N GLY A 38 -2.37 -10.33 -23.28
CA GLY A 38 -2.72 -9.00 -23.76
C GLY A 38 -2.01 -7.88 -23.01
N VAL A 39 -1.73 -8.08 -21.72
CA VAL A 39 -1.08 -7.07 -20.88
C VAL A 39 0.40 -6.93 -21.23
N SER A 40 0.74 -5.75 -21.74
CA SER A 40 2.11 -5.38 -22.09
C SER A 40 3.08 -5.39 -20.91
N THR A 41 4.24 -6.02 -21.10
CA THR A 41 5.33 -6.04 -20.11
C THR A 41 6.65 -5.56 -20.70
N ALA A 42 7.37 -4.72 -19.95
CA ALA A 42 8.69 -4.24 -20.32
C ALA A 42 9.68 -4.37 -19.15
N PRO A 43 10.99 -4.57 -19.39
CA PRO A 43 11.98 -4.51 -18.33
C PRO A 43 11.90 -3.19 -17.57
N ALA A 44 11.89 -3.26 -16.24
CA ALA A 44 12.05 -2.10 -15.38
C ALA A 44 13.42 -1.46 -15.68
N LEU A 45 13.42 -0.14 -15.84
CA LEU A 45 14.59 0.63 -16.25
C LEU A 45 15.34 1.27 -15.07
N ASP A 46 14.88 1.04 -13.83
CA ASP A 46 15.53 1.52 -12.62
C ASP A 46 16.59 0.54 -12.09
N LEU A 47 17.05 0.76 -10.85
CA LEU A 47 18.10 -0.06 -10.25
C LEU A 47 17.64 -1.52 -10.15
N ASP A 48 18.48 -2.44 -10.65
CA ASP A 48 18.22 -3.86 -10.56
C ASP A 48 18.10 -4.28 -9.08
N ARG A 49 16.97 -4.86 -8.70
CA ARG A 49 16.77 -5.35 -7.32
C ARG A 49 17.61 -6.59 -7.06
N GLU A 50 18.10 -6.74 -5.83
CA GLU A 50 19.01 -7.82 -5.41
C GLU A 50 18.57 -9.23 -5.85
N PRO A 51 17.28 -9.63 -5.79
CA PRO A 51 16.88 -10.96 -6.26
C PRO A 51 17.21 -11.23 -7.74
N PHE A 52 17.10 -10.22 -8.61
CA PHE A 52 17.40 -10.36 -10.04
C PHE A 52 18.91 -10.37 -10.29
N ILE A 53 19.66 -9.56 -9.55
CA ILE A 53 21.14 -9.56 -9.59
C ILE A 53 21.66 -10.94 -9.16
N SER A 54 21.20 -11.43 -8.01
CA SER A 54 21.58 -12.73 -7.46
C SER A 54 21.24 -13.90 -8.40
N ALA A 55 20.18 -13.78 -9.20
CA ALA A 55 19.82 -14.76 -10.24
C ALA A 55 20.71 -14.69 -11.52
N GLY A 56 21.64 -13.74 -11.58
CA GLY A 56 22.61 -13.55 -12.66
C GLY A 56 22.33 -12.35 -13.57
N GLY A 57 21.29 -11.56 -13.28
CA GLY A 57 21.00 -10.28 -13.91
C GLY A 57 20.90 -10.32 -15.44
N LYS A 58 21.13 -9.16 -16.04
CA LYS A 58 21.00 -8.91 -17.47
C LYS A 58 21.92 -9.80 -18.32
N ASP A 59 23.09 -10.16 -17.80
CA ASP A 59 24.04 -11.06 -18.46
C ASP A 59 23.46 -12.48 -18.68
N LYS A 60 22.51 -12.89 -17.85
CA LYS A 60 21.75 -14.15 -18.00
C LYS A 60 20.33 -13.94 -18.52
N GLY A 61 20.01 -12.74 -18.99
CA GLY A 61 18.65 -12.39 -19.44
C GLY A 61 17.61 -12.36 -18.33
N VAL A 62 18.02 -12.19 -17.07
CA VAL A 62 17.11 -12.04 -15.93
C VAL A 62 16.82 -10.55 -15.73
N TYR A 63 15.55 -10.18 -15.85
CA TYR A 63 15.09 -8.80 -15.72
C TYR A 63 13.94 -8.73 -14.71
N ASP A 64 13.86 -7.60 -14.01
CA ASP A 64 12.63 -7.17 -13.36
C ASP A 64 11.70 -6.60 -14.43
N TYR A 65 10.42 -6.96 -14.41
CA TYR A 65 9.45 -6.54 -15.41
C TYR A 65 8.37 -5.69 -14.76
N GLY A 66 7.96 -4.63 -15.45
CA GLY A 66 6.76 -3.87 -15.14
C GLY A 66 5.73 -3.97 -16.25
N ILE A 67 4.50 -3.61 -15.93
CA ILE A 67 3.44 -3.35 -16.90
C ILE A 67 3.78 -2.08 -17.68
N ALA A 68 3.56 -2.12 -18.99
CA ALA A 68 3.82 -1.07 -19.96
C ALA A 68 2.62 -0.89 -20.89
N GLU A 69 2.69 0.07 -21.82
CA GLU A 69 1.63 0.35 -22.80
C GLU A 69 0.25 0.54 -22.12
N ILE A 70 0.26 1.26 -21.00
CA ILE A 70 -0.94 1.45 -20.16
C ILE A 70 -1.76 2.61 -20.71
N GLU A 71 -3.02 2.34 -21.04
CA GLU A 71 -3.99 3.30 -21.54
C GLU A 71 -5.04 3.71 -20.48
N GLU A 72 -5.69 4.85 -20.70
CA GLU A 72 -6.82 5.31 -19.86
C GLU A 72 -7.95 4.29 -19.82
N GLY A 73 -8.42 3.91 -18.63
CA GLY A 73 -9.55 3.01 -18.42
C GLY A 73 -9.21 1.52 -18.48
N GLU A 74 -7.96 1.16 -18.76
CA GLU A 74 -7.48 -0.22 -18.63
C GLU A 74 -7.41 -0.64 -17.17
N TRP A 75 -7.52 -1.94 -16.91
CA TRP A 75 -7.48 -2.44 -15.55
C TRP A 75 -6.88 -3.84 -15.41
N LEU A 76 -6.40 -4.13 -14.20
CA LEU A 76 -5.80 -5.41 -13.82
C LEU A 76 -6.43 -5.92 -12.52
N ASN A 77 -6.89 -7.16 -12.51
CA ASN A 77 -7.39 -7.83 -11.31
C ASN A 77 -6.28 -8.61 -10.58
N TYR A 78 -6.31 -8.55 -9.26
CA TYR A 78 -5.38 -9.21 -8.35
C TYR A 78 -6.16 -10.03 -7.33
N THR A 79 -6.39 -11.30 -7.65
CA THR A 79 -7.03 -12.26 -6.73
C THR A 79 -5.99 -12.92 -5.84
N ARG A 80 -6.04 -12.65 -4.53
CA ARG A 80 -5.11 -13.22 -3.53
C ARG A 80 -5.84 -13.65 -2.27
N THR A 81 -5.18 -14.49 -1.48
CA THR A 81 -5.61 -14.78 -0.10
C THR A 81 -4.80 -13.91 0.85
N PHE A 82 -5.45 -12.94 1.49
CA PHE A 82 -4.81 -12.00 2.39
C PHE A 82 -4.86 -12.50 3.84
N PRO A 83 -3.78 -12.34 4.61
CA PRO A 83 -3.83 -12.55 6.05
C PRO A 83 -4.78 -11.51 6.68
N LYS A 84 -5.51 -11.92 7.72
CA LYS A 84 -6.41 -11.00 8.43
C LYS A 84 -5.62 -9.84 9.04
N GLY A 85 -6.06 -8.61 8.77
CA GLY A 85 -5.49 -7.41 9.37
C GLY A 85 -5.81 -6.14 8.58
N ASP A 86 -5.25 -5.04 9.06
CA ASP A 86 -5.31 -3.75 8.40
C ASP A 86 -4.00 -3.48 7.66
N PHE A 87 -4.09 -2.82 6.50
CA PHE A 87 -2.95 -2.60 5.62
C PHE A 87 -2.94 -1.19 5.05
N ILE A 88 -1.75 -0.60 4.99
CA ILE A 88 -1.45 0.50 4.08
C ILE A 88 -0.95 -0.12 2.77
N VAL A 89 -1.43 0.39 1.64
CA VAL A 89 -1.08 -0.13 0.31
C VAL A 89 -0.26 0.90 -0.46
N TYR A 90 0.75 0.41 -1.19
CA TYR A 90 1.53 1.21 -2.12
C TYR A 90 1.53 0.58 -3.51
N LEU A 91 1.44 1.40 -4.54
CA LEU A 91 1.68 1.02 -5.93
C LEU A 91 3.10 1.44 -6.34
N ARG A 92 3.91 0.49 -6.79
CA ARG A 92 5.21 0.81 -7.37
C ARG A 92 5.04 1.22 -8.84
N GLN A 93 5.25 2.49 -9.14
CA GLN A 93 5.12 3.05 -10.49
C GLN A 93 6.22 4.04 -10.84
N ALA A 94 6.51 4.18 -12.12
CA ALA A 94 7.37 5.20 -12.70
C ALA A 94 6.58 5.97 -13.76
N GLN A 95 6.78 7.28 -13.83
CA GLN A 95 6.18 8.10 -14.86
C GLN A 95 7.13 9.19 -15.37
N PHE A 96 7.09 9.47 -16.67
CA PHE A 96 7.98 10.44 -17.33
C PHE A 96 7.19 11.34 -18.28
N SER A 97 7.34 12.67 -18.23
CA SER A 97 6.76 13.56 -19.25
C SER A 97 5.23 13.41 -19.46
N ILE A 98 4.48 13.04 -18.41
CA ILE A 98 3.00 13.03 -18.40
C ILE A 98 2.48 13.93 -17.29
N GLU A 99 1.37 14.63 -17.55
CA GLU A 99 0.81 15.63 -16.62
C GLU A 99 0.12 14.98 -15.42
N LYS A 100 -0.54 13.84 -15.64
CA LYS A 100 -1.28 13.12 -14.61
C LYS A 100 -1.22 11.60 -14.83
N ALA A 101 -0.79 10.88 -13.80
CA ALA A 101 -1.05 9.45 -13.64
C ALA A 101 -1.74 9.21 -12.30
N VAL A 102 -3.00 8.81 -12.39
CA VAL A 102 -3.79 8.33 -11.26
C VAL A 102 -4.14 6.87 -11.55
N ALA A 103 -4.22 6.05 -10.51
CA ALA A 103 -4.88 4.76 -10.60
C ALA A 103 -5.82 4.60 -9.40
N THR A 104 -7.01 4.05 -9.58
CA THR A 104 -7.86 3.67 -8.45
C THR A 104 -7.58 2.23 -8.06
N LEU A 105 -7.60 1.96 -6.77
CA LEU A 105 -7.73 0.60 -6.26
C LEU A 105 -9.19 0.37 -5.92
N GLU A 106 -9.76 -0.68 -6.48
CA GLU A 106 -11.15 -1.07 -6.30
C GLU A 106 -11.23 -2.49 -5.75
N ARG A 107 -12.29 -2.80 -5.02
CA ARG A 107 -12.64 -4.18 -4.65
C ARG A 107 -13.67 -4.70 -5.64
N VAL A 108 -13.43 -5.86 -6.22
CA VAL A 108 -14.45 -6.57 -7.01
C VAL A 108 -15.47 -7.17 -6.05
N THR A 109 -16.74 -6.80 -6.22
CA THR A 109 -17.87 -7.20 -5.37
C THR A 109 -18.81 -8.20 -6.04
N GLY A 110 -18.74 -8.31 -7.37
CA GLY A 110 -19.51 -9.25 -8.19
C GLY A 110 -18.83 -10.60 -8.40
N ALA A 111 -19.27 -11.37 -9.41
CA ALA A 111 -18.67 -12.64 -9.78
C ALA A 111 -17.26 -12.43 -10.35
N THR A 112 -16.23 -12.76 -9.59
CA THR A 112 -14.82 -12.49 -9.90
C THR A 112 -14.26 -13.29 -11.09
N ASP A 113 -15.03 -14.23 -11.60
CA ASP A 113 -14.71 -15.17 -12.69
C ASP A 113 -15.65 -15.01 -13.90
N GLU A 114 -16.39 -13.90 -13.96
CA GLU A 114 -17.24 -13.51 -15.08
C GLU A 114 -16.81 -12.13 -15.62
N GLU A 115 -17.23 -11.79 -16.84
CA GLU A 115 -16.86 -10.54 -17.53
C GLU A 115 -17.54 -9.30 -16.92
N ASP A 116 -18.81 -9.43 -16.49
CA ASP A 116 -19.63 -8.32 -15.97
C ASP A 116 -19.40 -8.07 -14.46
N GLN A 117 -18.15 -7.82 -14.09
CA GLN A 117 -17.77 -7.60 -12.68
C GLN A 117 -18.21 -6.22 -12.18
N THR A 118 -18.80 -6.18 -10.98
CA THR A 118 -19.04 -4.92 -10.26
C THR A 118 -17.92 -4.62 -9.28
N THR A 119 -17.62 -3.34 -9.07
CA THR A 119 -16.54 -2.89 -8.19
C THR A 119 -16.99 -1.80 -7.22
N GLU A 120 -16.20 -1.63 -6.15
CA GLU A 120 -16.28 -0.50 -5.20
C GLU A 120 -14.90 0.16 -5.11
N VAL A 121 -14.82 1.48 -5.32
CA VAL A 121 -13.56 2.23 -5.22
C VAL A 121 -13.12 2.30 -3.76
N LEU A 122 -11.88 1.89 -3.48
CA LEU A 122 -11.27 1.92 -2.15
C LEU A 122 -10.40 3.18 -1.94
N GLY A 123 -9.78 3.68 -3.01
CA GLY A 123 -8.90 4.85 -2.96
C GLY A 123 -8.13 5.06 -4.26
N SER A 124 -7.23 6.03 -4.24
CA SER A 124 -6.45 6.46 -5.40
C SER A 124 -4.95 6.45 -5.11
N PHE A 125 -4.16 6.06 -6.11
CA PHE A 125 -2.72 6.28 -6.18
C PHE A 125 -2.49 7.51 -7.05
N ILE A 126 -2.05 8.61 -6.46
CA ILE A 126 -1.74 9.84 -7.19
C ILE A 126 -0.23 9.91 -7.41
N GLY A 127 0.21 9.56 -8.60
CA GLY A 127 1.63 9.55 -8.94
C GLY A 127 2.19 10.96 -9.16
N SER A 128 3.51 11.07 -9.08
CA SER A 128 4.28 12.24 -9.51
C SER A 128 5.44 11.83 -10.43
N GLU A 129 5.91 12.77 -11.25
CA GLU A 129 7.02 12.52 -12.19
C GLU A 129 8.26 11.98 -11.48
N SER A 130 8.78 10.86 -11.99
CA SER A 130 9.96 10.17 -11.46
C SER A 130 10.91 9.69 -12.56
N GLY A 131 10.61 10.02 -13.82
CA GLY A 131 11.35 9.53 -14.97
C GLY A 131 11.22 8.01 -15.08
N VAL A 132 12.37 7.34 -15.19
CA VAL A 132 12.45 5.87 -15.23
C VAL A 132 12.57 5.23 -13.84
N GLU A 133 12.73 6.03 -12.79
CA GLU A 133 12.88 5.54 -11.42
C GLU A 133 11.50 5.21 -10.84
N TYR A 134 11.30 3.97 -10.39
CA TYR A 134 10.04 3.60 -9.77
C TYR A 134 9.95 4.11 -8.33
N ARG A 135 8.77 4.63 -7.97
CA ARG A 135 8.43 5.11 -6.63
C ARG A 135 7.25 4.32 -6.07
N ASN A 136 7.23 4.14 -4.75
CA ASN A 136 6.08 3.59 -4.04
C ASN A 136 5.08 4.73 -3.78
N VAL A 137 3.98 4.72 -4.51
CA VAL A 137 2.90 5.70 -4.39
C VAL A 137 1.87 5.17 -3.41
N LEU A 138 1.57 5.94 -2.37
CA LEU A 138 0.66 5.58 -1.30
C LEU A 138 -0.80 5.57 -1.79
N LEU A 139 -1.60 4.61 -1.34
CA LEU A 139 -3.05 4.64 -1.50
C LEU A 139 -3.65 5.68 -0.55
N THR A 140 -4.37 6.63 -1.11
CA THR A 140 -5.03 7.71 -0.38
C THR A 140 -6.51 7.80 -0.74
N ASN A 141 -7.23 8.68 -0.05
CA ASN A 141 -8.53 9.15 -0.51
C ASN A 141 -8.41 9.85 -1.89
N GLU A 142 -9.56 10.15 -2.51
CA GLU A 142 -9.65 10.63 -3.88
C GLU A 142 -8.79 11.88 -4.17
N ASP A 143 -8.66 12.78 -3.19
CA ASP A 143 -7.90 14.03 -3.32
C ASP A 143 -6.43 13.94 -2.89
N GLY A 144 -5.98 12.79 -2.38
CA GLY A 144 -4.59 12.57 -1.99
C GLY A 144 -4.21 13.05 -0.59
N THR A 145 -5.17 13.50 0.22
CA THR A 145 -4.88 14.16 1.51
C THR A 145 -4.68 13.20 2.67
N GLU A 146 -5.32 12.03 2.64
CA GLU A 146 -5.30 11.07 3.75
C GLU A 146 -5.00 9.64 3.27
N PRO A 147 -4.12 8.90 3.96
CA PRO A 147 -3.89 7.49 3.68
C PRO A 147 -5.16 6.65 3.87
N VAL A 148 -5.39 5.69 2.99
CA VAL A 148 -6.45 4.69 3.15
C VAL A 148 -5.88 3.45 3.82
N VAL A 149 -6.54 3.01 4.90
CA VAL A 149 -6.24 1.75 5.58
C VAL A 149 -7.27 0.71 5.15
N LEU A 150 -6.80 -0.40 4.56
CA LEU A 150 -7.66 -1.48 4.10
C LEU A 150 -7.71 -2.61 5.12
N SER A 151 -8.91 -2.97 5.56
CA SER A 151 -9.14 -4.23 6.28
C SER A 151 -9.31 -5.37 5.29
N LEU A 152 -8.40 -6.34 5.34
CA LEU A 152 -8.36 -7.50 4.46
C LEU A 152 -8.35 -8.80 5.28
N GLY A 153 -8.80 -9.89 4.67
CA GLY A 153 -8.73 -11.23 5.28
C GLY A 153 -9.46 -12.28 4.44
N GLY A 154 -8.74 -13.35 4.09
CA GLY A 154 -9.28 -14.40 3.20
C GLY A 154 -9.07 -14.08 1.73
N LYS A 155 -9.79 -14.79 0.85
CA LYS A 155 -9.73 -14.57 -0.61
C LYS A 155 -10.44 -13.26 -0.95
N ASP A 156 -9.75 -12.37 -1.66
CA ASP A 156 -10.27 -11.10 -2.14
C ASP A 156 -9.70 -10.79 -3.53
N THR A 157 -10.44 -10.04 -4.33
CA THR A 157 -10.03 -9.61 -5.67
C THR A 157 -10.01 -8.09 -5.71
N LEU A 158 -8.82 -7.53 -5.89
CA LEU A 158 -8.63 -6.10 -6.01
C LEU A 158 -8.38 -5.74 -7.47
N ARG A 159 -9.03 -4.71 -7.98
CA ARG A 159 -8.85 -4.19 -9.33
C ARG A 159 -8.04 -2.90 -9.28
N LEU A 160 -7.00 -2.80 -10.10
CA LEU A 160 -6.28 -1.56 -10.33
C LEU A 160 -6.76 -0.98 -11.66
N VAL A 161 -7.45 0.17 -11.62
CA VAL A 161 -7.93 0.87 -12.82
C VAL A 161 -7.03 2.05 -13.11
N HIS A 162 -6.61 2.22 -14.36
CA HIS A 162 -5.68 3.25 -14.77
C HIS A 162 -6.40 4.51 -15.26
N HIS A 163 -5.96 5.66 -14.75
CA HIS A 163 -6.43 6.98 -15.16
C HIS A 163 -5.23 7.85 -15.56
N THR A 164 -4.86 7.79 -16.84
CA THR A 164 -3.64 8.39 -17.39
C THR A 164 -3.93 9.29 -18.57
N THR A 165 -3.19 10.39 -18.67
CA THR A 165 -3.20 11.27 -19.85
C THR A 165 -2.04 10.98 -20.80
N ASP A 166 -1.38 9.82 -20.65
CA ASP A 166 -0.31 9.39 -21.55
C ASP A 166 -0.89 9.07 -22.92
N ALA A 167 -0.68 9.94 -23.90
CA ALA A 167 -1.20 9.75 -25.26
C ALA A 167 -0.35 8.80 -26.12
N ASN A 168 0.78 8.29 -25.59
CA ASN A 168 1.69 7.40 -26.32
C ASN A 168 1.89 6.06 -25.62
N ASP A 169 1.27 5.84 -24.46
CA ASP A 169 1.28 4.62 -23.63
C ASP A 169 2.70 4.18 -23.18
N GLN A 170 3.69 5.03 -23.43
CA GLN A 170 5.11 4.73 -23.26
C GLN A 170 5.64 5.16 -21.90
N TYR A 171 4.96 6.09 -21.25
CA TYR A 171 5.53 6.91 -20.19
C TYR A 171 5.05 6.53 -18.80
N LEU A 172 3.92 5.85 -18.66
CA LEU A 172 3.53 5.21 -17.41
C LEU A 172 4.03 3.75 -17.38
N LYS A 173 4.63 3.35 -16.26
CA LYS A 173 5.06 1.97 -16.00
C LYS A 173 4.73 1.59 -14.57
N GLN A 174 4.21 0.38 -14.36
CA GLN A 174 3.85 -0.12 -13.03
C GLN A 174 4.49 -1.49 -12.77
N ASN A 175 4.60 -1.93 -11.52
CA ASN A 175 5.29 -3.19 -11.22
C ASN A 175 4.51 -4.07 -10.23
N TYR A 176 4.35 -3.62 -8.98
CA TYR A 176 3.64 -4.38 -7.96
C TYR A 176 2.91 -3.47 -6.97
N LEU A 177 1.93 -4.07 -6.29
CA LEU A 177 1.33 -3.53 -5.07
C LEU A 177 2.07 -4.09 -3.85
N VAL A 178 2.33 -3.24 -2.84
CA VAL A 178 2.87 -3.63 -1.54
C VAL A 178 1.82 -3.42 -0.48
N PHE A 179 1.53 -4.47 0.29
CA PHE A 179 0.63 -4.43 1.44
C PHE A 179 1.47 -4.45 2.71
N VAL A 180 1.54 -3.31 3.39
CA VAL A 180 2.26 -3.17 4.66
C VAL A 180 1.25 -3.26 5.77
N ARG A 181 1.45 -4.19 6.72
CA ARG A 181 0.57 -4.29 7.89
C ARG A 181 0.56 -2.95 8.62
N TYR A 182 -0.65 -2.44 8.84
CA TYR A 182 -0.90 -1.24 9.59
C TYR A 182 -1.29 -1.58 11.01
N GLU A 183 -0.60 -0.97 11.97
CA GLU A 183 -0.97 -0.97 13.37
C GLU A 183 -1.30 0.47 13.74
N LYS A 184 -2.57 0.73 14.09
CA LYS A 184 -2.99 2.07 14.51
C LYS A 184 -2.10 2.51 15.68
N PRO A 185 -1.35 3.63 15.55
CA PRO A 185 -0.62 4.17 16.68
C PRO A 185 -1.59 4.52 17.81
N THR A 186 -1.32 4.03 19.02
CA THR A 186 -2.12 4.32 20.22
C THR A 186 -1.38 5.27 21.14
N VAL A 187 -2.14 6.04 21.92
CA VAL A 187 -1.55 6.83 23.01
C VAL A 187 -0.99 5.88 24.06
N GLU A 188 0.23 6.15 24.52
CA GLU A 188 0.84 5.47 25.65
C GLU A 188 1.19 6.47 26.76
N LEU A 189 0.98 6.08 28.01
CA LEU A 189 1.49 6.81 29.16
C LEU A 189 2.85 6.25 29.57
N GLN A 190 3.85 7.13 29.71
CA GLN A 190 5.12 6.79 30.33
C GLN A 190 5.32 7.56 31.65
N VAL A 191 5.79 6.84 32.65
CA VAL A 191 6.01 7.33 34.03
C VAL A 191 7.49 7.29 34.40
N SER A 192 7.92 8.21 35.25
CA SER A 192 9.27 8.27 35.82
C SER A 192 9.25 8.90 37.21
N ASP A 193 10.15 8.48 38.10
CA ASP A 193 10.37 9.10 39.41
C ASP A 193 11.31 10.33 39.33
N SER A 194 11.85 10.62 38.14
CA SER A 194 12.73 11.75 37.85
C SER A 194 12.31 12.46 36.57
N VAL A 195 12.36 13.79 36.57
CA VAL A 195 12.05 14.60 35.38
C VAL A 195 12.90 14.21 34.16
N GLN A 196 14.15 13.79 34.37
CA GLN A 196 15.08 13.39 33.30
C GLN A 196 15.01 11.89 32.94
N GLY A 197 14.14 11.11 33.60
CA GLY A 197 14.00 9.68 33.34
C GLY A 197 14.89 8.79 34.23
N PRO A 198 14.94 7.47 33.95
CA PRO A 198 14.35 6.80 32.78
C PRO A 198 12.82 6.69 32.84
N TYR A 199 12.16 6.96 31.71
CA TYR A 199 10.71 6.78 31.56
C TYR A 199 10.39 5.35 31.09
N LYS A 200 9.29 4.80 31.62
CA LYS A 200 8.79 3.46 31.25
C LYS A 200 7.28 3.53 31.01
N THR A 201 6.79 2.72 30.07
CA THR A 201 5.36 2.59 29.80
C THR A 201 4.63 2.07 31.05
N ASP A 202 3.56 2.76 31.43
CA ASP A 202 2.66 2.34 32.50
C ASP A 202 1.58 1.42 31.92
N ALA A 203 1.74 0.11 32.15
CA ALA A 203 0.79 -0.90 31.68
C ALA A 203 -0.51 -0.97 32.53
N GLY A 204 -0.57 -0.26 33.67
CA GLY A 204 -1.74 -0.20 34.55
C GLY A 204 -2.64 1.01 34.30
N ALA A 205 -2.19 1.97 33.48
CA ALA A 205 -2.98 3.13 33.08
C ALA A 205 -4.15 2.72 32.15
N SER A 206 -5.34 3.21 32.46
CA SER A 206 -6.51 3.10 31.60
C SER A 206 -6.57 4.31 30.68
N ILE A 207 -6.46 4.09 29.38
CA ILE A 207 -6.47 5.15 28.35
C ILE A 207 -7.81 5.12 27.62
N ASP A 208 -8.52 6.25 27.63
CA ASP A 208 -9.73 6.48 26.84
C ASP A 208 -9.41 7.48 25.73
N GLU A 209 -9.17 6.96 24.52
CA GLU A 209 -8.83 7.78 23.35
C GLU A 209 -9.99 8.67 22.86
N VAL A 210 -11.24 8.32 23.18
CA VAL A 210 -12.43 9.08 22.78
C VAL A 210 -12.63 10.27 23.71
N ALA A 211 -12.57 10.01 25.02
CA ALA A 211 -12.66 11.07 26.03
C ALA A 211 -11.37 11.90 26.16
N ARG A 212 -10.27 11.44 25.54
CA ARG A 212 -8.91 11.98 25.68
C ARG A 212 -8.47 12.09 27.13
N THR A 213 -8.69 11.02 27.89
CA THR A 213 -8.28 10.94 29.29
C THR A 213 -7.47 9.69 29.58
N ILE A 214 -6.53 9.82 30.53
CA ILE A 214 -5.76 8.70 31.06
C ILE A 214 -5.96 8.65 32.57
N THR A 215 -6.35 7.49 33.08
CA THR A 215 -6.58 7.28 34.52
C THR A 215 -5.61 6.24 35.04
N LEU A 216 -4.90 6.57 36.12
CA LEU A 216 -3.97 5.66 36.79
C LEU A 216 -4.09 5.78 38.31
N GLY A 217 -3.60 4.77 39.03
CA GLY A 217 -3.56 4.81 40.49
C GLY A 217 -2.61 5.90 40.99
N GLN A 218 -2.97 6.55 42.10
CA GLN A 218 -2.07 7.52 42.73
C GLN A 218 -0.87 6.82 43.37
N ALA A 219 0.34 7.22 42.98
CA ALA A 219 1.57 6.81 43.66
C ALA A 219 1.81 7.65 44.92
N GLY A 220 2.38 7.04 45.96
CA GLY A 220 2.74 7.73 47.22
C GLY A 220 4.00 8.62 47.12
N ALA A 221 4.66 8.65 45.97
CA ALA A 221 5.83 9.48 45.66
C ALA A 221 5.55 10.33 44.43
N THR A 222 6.33 11.41 44.25
CA THR A 222 6.24 12.27 43.06
C THR A 222 6.57 11.46 41.80
N GLN A 223 5.70 11.55 40.80
CA GLN A 223 5.90 10.95 39.48
C GLN A 223 5.80 12.02 38.39
N PHE A 224 6.52 11.78 37.30
CA PHE A 224 6.54 12.59 36.09
C PHE A 224 5.93 11.79 34.95
N TYR A 225 5.08 12.44 34.17
CA TYR A 225 4.31 11.84 33.09
C TYR A 225 4.71 12.41 31.74
N ARG A 226 4.75 11.55 30.72
CA ARG A 226 4.78 11.98 29.32
C ARG A 226 3.96 11.03 28.46
N LEU A 227 3.50 11.52 27.31
CA LEU A 227 2.82 10.70 26.32
C LEU A 227 3.80 10.23 25.26
N SER A 228 3.58 9.02 24.76
CA SER A 228 4.28 8.43 23.61
C SER A 228 3.30 7.73 22.68
N GLY A 229 3.81 7.12 21.60
CA GLY A 229 3.02 6.41 20.60
C GLY A 229 2.37 7.32 19.55
N VAL A 230 1.86 8.48 19.96
CA VAL A 230 1.34 9.53 19.07
C VAL A 230 1.78 10.93 19.51
N ALA A 231 1.69 11.90 18.61
CA ALA A 231 1.86 13.30 18.95
C ALA A 231 0.65 13.78 19.76
N ALA A 232 0.82 13.88 21.07
CA ALA A 232 -0.21 14.35 22.01
C ALA A 232 0.44 15.11 23.16
N LYS A 233 -0.34 15.99 23.81
CA LYS A 233 0.11 16.81 24.92
C LYS A 233 -0.82 16.69 26.11
N ILE A 234 -0.26 16.46 27.30
CA ILE A 234 -1.01 16.54 28.56
C ILE A 234 -1.40 18.00 28.80
N THR A 235 -2.70 18.26 28.98
CA THR A 235 -3.27 19.60 29.16
C THR A 235 -3.70 19.86 30.59
N ASP A 236 -4.10 18.82 31.32
CA ASP A 236 -4.53 18.91 32.71
C ASP A 236 -4.13 17.66 33.50
N ILE A 237 -3.85 17.85 34.79
CA ILE A 237 -3.56 16.78 35.74
C ILE A 237 -4.37 17.04 37.00
N ARG A 238 -5.28 16.12 37.33
CA ARG A 238 -6.12 16.22 38.52
C ARG A 238 -6.13 14.93 39.33
N LEU A 239 -6.40 15.09 40.62
CA LEU A 239 -6.60 13.98 41.55
C LEU A 239 -8.08 13.84 41.88
N ALA A 240 -8.61 12.62 41.77
CA ALA A 240 -9.98 12.29 42.17
C ALA A 240 -10.04 10.83 42.62
N ASP A 241 -10.70 10.56 43.74
CA ASP A 241 -10.97 9.20 44.25
C ASP A 241 -9.73 8.28 44.33
N GLY A 242 -8.58 8.83 44.76
CA GLY A 242 -7.32 8.09 44.87
C GLY A 242 -6.66 7.76 43.52
N LYS A 243 -7.09 8.43 42.45
CA LYS A 243 -6.55 8.27 41.10
C LYS A 243 -5.98 9.58 40.58
N VAL A 244 -4.99 9.46 39.72
CA VAL A 244 -4.51 10.54 38.85
C VAL A 244 -5.29 10.45 37.55
N ILE A 245 -5.83 11.57 37.10
CA ILE A 245 -6.53 11.69 35.82
C ILE A 245 -5.79 12.76 35.01
N LEU A 246 -5.28 12.36 33.85
CA LEU A 246 -4.62 13.22 32.88
C LEU A 246 -5.58 13.48 31.73
N SER A 247 -5.76 14.74 31.35
CA SER A 247 -6.42 15.11 30.09
C SER A 247 -5.34 15.41 29.05
N TYR A 248 -5.61 15.11 27.78
CA TYR A 248 -4.67 15.42 26.70
C TYR A 248 -5.36 15.89 25.42
N GLU A 249 -4.57 16.49 24.52
CA GLU A 249 -4.99 16.87 23.17
C GLU A 249 -4.00 16.44 22.10
#